data_AF-A0A9J2P816-F1
#
_entry.id   AF-A0A9J2P816-F1
#
_cell.length_a   1.000
_cell.length_b   1.000
_cell.length_c   1.000
_cell.angle_alpha   90.00
_cell.angle_beta   90.00
_cell.angle_gamma   90.00
#
_symmetry.space_group_name_H-M   'P 1'
#
loop_
_entity.id
_entity.type
_entity.pdbx_description
1 polymer ?
#
loop_
_entity_poly.entity_id
_entity_poly.type
_entity_poly.pdbx_seq_one_letter_code
_entity_poly.pdbx_strand_id
1 'polypeptide(L)'
;MARAMAEYGLSLQQLADLPKHAQKAFPHQPSYTLYSLNDVYNRALKVHGSGKAMHEKRRMLIDMRHKLSDSERMRLRMRVEAQNQTTRGADRVVVIAFTLNLCDTIGKFTAAYLTGSKSLFAEAIHSTMDTVNQLILLTGIRFSQRNPDLNFPYGYGNVRYVSSLITGCGILSFGCGLSMYHGISGLLHGGALEPLTYAYYALFMSLLFQGSSVITAFREARRKAAAARISLVNYVRTTADPSLNVVLLEDSAAVTGVAIALSAVSLSSIFQSSIPDCCGSILIGCLLGTVASFIIRTNAAHLVGRSLPKRITDDIVCRLENDPMIRSVHDVKATALGVEQSRFKAELDFDGRAITNKYITESCYIQAMIQA
;
A
#
# COMPACT_ATOMS: atom_id res chain seq x y z
N MET A 1 19.58 -7.16 33.41
CA MET A 1 20.98 -7.56 33.12
C MET A 1 21.57 -6.80 31.94
N ALA A 2 21.04 -6.95 30.71
CA ALA A 2 21.53 -6.23 29.52
C ALA A 2 21.57 -4.70 29.68
N ARG A 3 20.54 -4.12 30.30
CA ARG A 3 20.48 -2.69 30.62
C ARG A 3 21.59 -2.22 31.59
N ALA A 4 21.93 -3.03 32.59
CA ALA A 4 23.02 -2.71 33.53
C ALA A 4 24.39 -2.71 32.85
N MET A 5 24.61 -3.65 31.92
CA MET A 5 25.83 -3.69 31.11
C MET A 5 25.92 -2.52 30.14
N ALA A 6 24.81 -2.18 29.48
CA ALA A 6 24.75 -1.11 28.48
C ALA A 6 24.79 0.30 29.09
N GLU A 7 24.09 0.54 30.21
CA GLU A 7 24.00 1.87 30.82
C GLU A 7 25.14 2.17 31.80
N TYR A 8 25.67 1.15 32.48
CA TYR A 8 26.70 1.31 33.53
C TYR A 8 28.04 0.67 33.17
N GLY A 9 28.19 0.09 31.98
CA GLY A 9 29.46 -0.47 31.48
C GLY A 9 30.02 -1.61 32.34
N LEU A 10 29.15 -2.38 33.00
CA LEU A 10 29.50 -3.51 33.86
C LEU A 10 29.59 -4.81 33.05
N SER A 11 30.56 -5.67 33.37
CA SER A 11 30.65 -7.01 32.78
C SER A 11 29.72 -8.01 33.47
N LEU A 12 29.42 -9.12 32.79
CA LEU A 12 28.51 -10.14 33.31
C LEU A 12 28.98 -10.75 34.64
N GLN A 13 30.30 -10.89 34.82
CA GLN A 13 30.93 -11.36 36.07
C GLN A 13 30.78 -10.34 37.20
N GLN A 14 30.83 -9.04 36.91
CA GLN A 14 30.70 -7.98 37.92
C GLN A 14 29.28 -7.82 38.47
N LEU A 15 28.29 -8.43 37.79
CA LEU A 15 26.87 -8.46 38.16
C LEU A 15 26.46 -9.77 38.84
N ALA A 16 27.35 -10.76 38.93
CA ALA A 16 27.01 -12.09 39.45
C ALA A 16 26.70 -12.09 40.95
N ASP A 17 27.43 -11.25 41.71
CA ASP A 17 27.41 -11.20 43.17
C ASP A 17 26.30 -10.29 43.74
N LEU A 18 25.57 -9.57 42.88
CA LEU A 18 24.54 -8.63 43.33
C LEU A 18 23.24 -9.36 43.72
N PRO A 19 22.52 -8.90 44.75
CA PRO A 19 21.28 -9.51 45.19
C PRO A 19 20.22 -9.45 44.07
N LYS A 20 19.72 -10.62 43.70
CA LYS A 20 18.76 -10.83 42.63
C LYS A 20 17.35 -10.84 43.20
N HIS A 21 16.50 -9.96 42.68
CA HIS A 21 15.10 -9.87 43.08
C HIS A 21 14.26 -10.46 41.94
N ALA A 22 13.52 -11.53 42.24
CA ALA A 22 12.59 -12.10 41.27
C ALA A 22 11.26 -11.34 41.34
N GLN A 23 10.88 -10.68 40.25
CA GLN A 23 9.59 -10.00 40.16
C GLN A 23 8.73 -10.67 39.09
N LYS A 24 7.48 -10.98 39.46
CA LYS A 24 6.45 -11.44 38.52
C LYS A 24 5.71 -10.21 38.01
N ALA A 25 5.77 -9.96 36.70
CA ALA A 25 4.96 -8.92 36.06
C ALA A 25 3.46 -9.30 36.07
N PHE A 26 3.13 -10.60 36.00
CA PHE A 26 1.77 -11.15 36.01
C PHE A 26 1.73 -12.57 36.63
N PRO A 27 0.57 -13.10 37.08
CA PRO A 27 0.46 -14.41 37.73
C PRO A 27 0.91 -15.62 36.87
N HIS A 28 0.77 -15.53 35.55
CA HIS A 28 1.03 -16.62 34.60
C HIS A 28 2.31 -16.45 33.76
N GLN A 29 3.17 -15.47 34.09
CA GLN A 29 4.43 -15.25 33.37
C GLN A 29 5.65 -15.74 34.16
N PRO A 30 6.73 -16.18 33.47
CA PRO A 30 7.99 -16.52 34.12
C PRO A 30 8.53 -15.31 34.89
N SER A 31 9.10 -15.56 36.06
CA SER A 31 9.66 -14.51 36.91
C SER A 31 10.94 -13.98 36.28
N TYR A 32 11.06 -12.64 36.18
CA TYR A 32 12.27 -12.02 35.67
C TYR A 32 13.18 -11.64 36.82
N THR A 33 14.48 -11.91 36.66
CA THR A 33 15.51 -11.59 37.63
C THR A 33 15.95 -10.13 37.45
N LEU A 34 15.55 -9.29 38.39
CA LEU A 34 15.89 -7.87 38.43
C LEU A 34 17.00 -7.63 39.45
N TYR A 35 17.82 -6.63 39.17
CA TYR A 35 18.82 -6.11 40.09
C TYR A 35 18.33 -4.77 40.61
N SER A 36 18.53 -4.49 41.89
CA SER A 36 18.26 -3.16 42.44
C SER A 36 19.15 -2.13 41.74
N LEU A 37 18.54 -1.04 41.27
CA LEU A 37 19.26 0.03 40.58
C LEU A 37 20.32 0.66 41.49
N ASN A 38 20.05 0.72 42.79
CA ASN A 38 20.98 1.25 43.78
C ASN A 38 22.23 0.37 43.91
N ASP A 39 22.04 -0.95 43.89
CA ASP A 39 23.16 -1.91 44.03
C ASP A 39 24.01 -1.95 42.77
N VAL A 40 23.38 -1.90 41.59
CA VAL A 40 24.07 -1.80 40.29
C VAL A 40 24.87 -0.49 40.20
N TYR A 41 24.29 0.62 40.65
CA TYR A 41 24.95 1.93 40.65
C TYR A 41 26.14 1.97 41.62
N ASN A 42 25.97 1.48 42.84
CA ASN A 42 27.05 1.38 43.82
C ASN A 42 28.18 0.47 43.33
N ARG A 43 27.85 -0.63 42.64
CA ARG A 43 28.85 -1.50 42.00
C ARG A 43 29.56 -0.80 40.85
N ALA A 44 28.83 -0.06 40.01
CA ALA A 44 29.42 0.74 38.93
C ALA A 44 30.36 1.82 39.46
N LEU A 45 30.01 2.49 40.56
CA LEU A 45 30.89 3.45 41.24
C LEU A 45 32.16 2.79 41.77
N LYS A 46 32.06 1.59 42.35
CA LYS A 46 33.24 0.83 42.81
C LYS A 46 34.14 0.38 41.65
N VAL A 47 33.58 0.03 40.51
CA VAL A 47 34.33 -0.45 39.33
C VAL A 47 34.99 0.71 38.57
N HIS A 48 34.27 1.82 38.38
CA HIS A 48 34.75 2.96 37.58
C HIS A 48 35.36 4.09 38.42
N GLY A 49 35.39 3.95 39.74
CA GLY A 49 36.09 4.82 40.70
C GLY A 49 35.48 6.21 40.93
N SER A 50 34.78 6.77 39.93
CA SER A 50 34.10 8.06 40.06
C SER A 50 32.85 8.14 39.18
N GLY A 51 31.84 8.90 39.64
CA GLY A 51 30.65 9.18 38.84
C GLY A 51 30.98 9.89 37.52
N LYS A 52 32.04 10.71 37.50
CA LYS A 52 32.51 11.41 36.29
C LYS A 52 33.00 10.45 35.20
N ALA A 53 33.81 9.44 35.56
CA ALA A 53 34.31 8.43 34.62
C ALA A 53 33.17 7.54 34.06
N MET A 54 32.17 7.23 34.88
CA MET A 54 30.97 6.50 34.44
C MET A 54 30.14 7.35 33.44
N HIS A 55 29.95 8.63 33.74
CA HIS A 55 29.23 9.56 32.87
C HIS A 55 29.95 9.86 31.55
N GLU A 56 31.28 9.82 31.53
CA GLU A 56 32.10 10.02 30.34
C GLU A 56 31.96 8.86 29.34
N LYS A 57 32.01 7.61 29.82
CA LYS A 57 31.67 6.42 29.00
C LYS A 57 30.22 6.44 28.51
N ARG A 58 29.29 6.89 29.35
CA ARG A 58 27.87 7.03 28.98
C ARG A 58 27.66 8.13 27.94
N ARG A 59 28.39 9.25 28.01
CA ARG A 59 28.38 10.31 26.99
C ARG A 59 28.88 9.81 25.64
N MET A 60 29.92 8.97 25.59
CA MET A 60 30.35 8.36 24.33
C MET A 60 29.24 7.49 23.69
N LEU A 61 28.49 6.73 24.50
CA LEU A 61 27.37 5.92 24.02
C LEU A 61 26.15 6.77 23.58
N ILE A 62 25.93 7.92 24.20
CA ILE A 62 24.83 8.85 23.86
C ILE A 62 25.20 9.75 22.67
N ASP A 63 26.45 10.18 22.53
CA ASP A 63 26.94 10.94 21.36
C ASP A 63 26.88 10.08 20.08
N MET A 64 27.15 8.77 20.21
CA MET A 64 26.88 7.79 19.14
C MET A 64 25.39 7.65 18.77
N ARG A 65 24.46 7.99 19.68
CA ARG A 65 23.00 7.92 19.43
C ARG A 65 22.47 9.18 18.72
N HIS A 66 23.13 10.32 18.89
CA HIS A 66 22.69 11.62 18.33
C HIS A 66 23.43 12.04 17.06
N LYS A 67 24.57 11.44 16.73
CA LYS A 67 25.15 11.51 15.39
C LYS A 67 24.64 10.33 14.57
N LEU A 68 23.49 10.48 13.91
CA LEU A 68 23.17 9.63 12.77
C LEU A 68 24.35 9.73 11.81
N SER A 69 25.14 8.65 11.72
CA SER A 69 26.33 8.59 10.87
C SER A 69 25.91 8.93 9.43
N ASP A 70 26.79 9.51 8.60
CA ASP A 70 26.49 9.75 7.18
C ASP A 70 26.02 8.46 6.48
N SER A 71 26.43 7.30 6.98
CA SER A 71 25.94 5.97 6.57
C SER A 71 24.44 5.76 6.85
N GLU A 72 23.92 6.27 7.96
CA GLU A 72 22.51 6.15 8.36
C GLU A 72 21.63 7.19 7.68
N ARG A 73 22.14 8.42 7.49
CA ARG A 73 21.50 9.43 6.63
C ARG A 73 21.43 8.94 5.18
N MET A 74 22.51 8.33 4.70
CA MET A 74 22.55 7.67 3.39
C MET A 74 21.58 6.50 3.34
N ARG A 75 21.46 5.65 4.37
CA ARG A 75 20.46 4.57 4.41
C ARG A 75 19.02 5.09 4.42
N LEU A 76 18.74 6.21 5.11
CA LEU A 76 17.44 6.87 5.09
C LEU A 76 17.13 7.47 3.72
N ARG A 77 18.09 8.19 3.10
CA ARG A 77 17.96 8.69 1.72
C ARG A 77 17.78 7.55 0.74
N MET A 78 18.58 6.49 0.81
CA MET A 78 18.47 5.29 -0.02
C MET A 78 17.13 4.56 0.21
N ARG A 79 16.57 4.54 1.41
CA ARG A 79 15.23 4.00 1.67
C ARG A 79 14.14 4.87 1.05
N VAL A 80 14.22 6.18 1.19
CA VAL A 80 13.28 7.13 0.57
C VAL A 80 13.39 7.08 -0.97
N GLU A 81 14.60 6.99 -1.51
CA GLU A 81 14.88 6.85 -2.94
C GLU A 81 14.44 5.50 -3.49
N ALA A 82 14.69 4.39 -2.77
CA ALA A 82 14.17 3.07 -3.13
C ALA A 82 12.63 3.04 -3.09
N GLN A 83 12.03 3.71 -2.11
CA GLN A 83 10.57 3.84 -2.01
C GLN A 83 10.02 4.69 -3.18
N ASN A 84 10.65 5.82 -3.52
CA ASN A 84 10.31 6.63 -4.70
C ASN A 84 10.52 5.89 -6.04
N GLN A 85 11.51 4.99 -6.13
CA GLN A 85 11.72 4.15 -7.32
C GLN A 85 10.60 3.12 -7.48
N THR A 86 10.08 2.55 -6.37
CA THR A 86 8.94 1.62 -6.45
C THR A 86 7.65 2.30 -6.90
N THR A 87 7.39 3.56 -6.57
CA THR A 87 6.19 4.27 -7.03
C THR A 87 6.26 4.64 -8.51
N ARG A 88 7.42 5.06 -9.01
CA ARG A 88 7.63 5.34 -10.45
C ARG A 88 7.34 4.14 -11.36
N GLY A 89 7.49 2.92 -10.85
CA GLY A 89 7.20 1.70 -11.60
C GLY A 89 5.71 1.58 -11.96
N ALA A 90 4.80 1.87 -11.03
CA ALA A 90 3.36 1.78 -11.30
C ALA A 90 2.86 2.89 -12.22
N ASP A 91 3.33 4.12 -12.04
CA ASP A 91 2.96 5.23 -12.91
C ASP A 91 3.35 4.92 -14.37
N ARG A 92 4.52 4.30 -14.59
CA ARG A 92 4.95 3.82 -15.91
C ARG A 92 4.04 2.74 -16.48
N VAL A 93 3.61 1.78 -15.66
CA VAL A 93 2.67 0.74 -16.10
C VAL A 93 1.36 1.36 -16.58
N VAL A 94 0.79 2.32 -15.84
CA VAL A 94 -0.47 2.96 -16.24
C VAL A 94 -0.30 3.74 -17.55
N VAL A 95 0.85 4.41 -17.77
CA VAL A 95 1.15 5.09 -19.04
C VAL A 95 1.28 4.09 -20.20
N ILE A 96 1.94 2.95 -19.98
CA ILE A 96 2.04 1.89 -20.99
C ILE A 96 0.64 1.34 -21.31
N ALA A 97 -0.17 1.03 -20.30
CA ALA A 97 -1.53 0.53 -20.46
C ALA A 97 -2.41 1.53 -21.24
N PHE A 98 -2.35 2.81 -20.88
CA PHE A 98 -3.02 3.88 -21.64
C PHE A 98 -2.59 3.89 -23.12
N THR A 99 -1.29 3.77 -23.38
CA THR A 99 -0.76 3.83 -24.76
C THR A 99 -1.21 2.61 -25.56
N LEU A 100 -1.22 1.42 -24.95
CA LEU A 100 -1.70 0.19 -25.58
C LEU A 100 -3.21 0.25 -25.86
N ASN A 101 -4.02 0.72 -24.92
CA ASN A 101 -5.47 0.87 -25.11
C ASN A 101 -5.80 1.93 -26.17
N LEU A 102 -5.04 3.03 -26.21
CA LEU A 102 -5.17 4.03 -27.26
C LEU A 102 -4.83 3.46 -28.64
N CYS A 103 -3.76 2.66 -28.75
CA CYS A 103 -3.41 1.97 -29.99
C CYS A 103 -4.49 0.95 -30.42
N ASP A 104 -5.05 0.18 -29.49
CA ASP A 104 -6.17 -0.74 -29.76
C ASP A 104 -7.41 0.03 -30.27
N THR A 105 -7.75 1.14 -29.60
CA THR A 105 -8.88 2.00 -29.97
C THR A 105 -8.72 2.55 -31.38
N ILE A 106 -7.57 3.14 -31.70
CA ILE A 106 -7.29 3.69 -33.03
C ILE A 106 -7.32 2.57 -34.08
N GLY A 107 -6.69 1.42 -33.80
CA GLY A 107 -6.67 0.27 -34.69
C GLY A 107 -8.07 -0.24 -35.03
N LYS A 108 -8.95 -0.36 -34.02
CA LYS A 108 -10.34 -0.78 -34.21
C LYS A 108 -11.16 0.28 -34.97
N PHE A 109 -10.99 1.57 -34.68
CA PHE A 109 -11.68 2.62 -35.44
C PHE A 109 -11.27 2.65 -36.91
N THR A 110 -9.96 2.55 -37.19
CA THR A 110 -9.47 2.49 -38.57
C THR A 110 -10.04 1.26 -39.28
N ALA A 111 -10.03 0.10 -38.63
CA ALA A 111 -10.59 -1.11 -39.21
C ALA A 111 -12.11 -1.00 -39.41
N ALA A 112 -12.85 -0.42 -38.47
CA ALA A 112 -14.29 -0.17 -38.59
C ALA A 112 -14.61 0.78 -39.75
N TYR A 113 -13.84 1.84 -39.91
CA TYR A 113 -14.00 2.80 -41.02
C TYR A 113 -13.73 2.15 -42.38
N LEU A 114 -12.65 1.38 -42.51
CA LEU A 114 -12.29 0.71 -43.76
C LEU A 114 -13.25 -0.41 -44.15
N THR A 115 -13.81 -1.12 -43.17
CA THR A 115 -14.71 -2.27 -43.40
C THR A 115 -16.19 -1.87 -43.44
N GLY A 116 -16.55 -0.69 -42.93
CA GLY A 116 -17.94 -0.28 -42.74
C GLY A 116 -18.70 -1.12 -41.71
N SER A 117 -18.01 -1.92 -40.89
CA SER A 117 -18.63 -2.88 -39.96
C SER A 117 -19.19 -2.18 -38.72
N LYS A 118 -20.49 -2.39 -38.46
CA LYS A 118 -21.18 -1.87 -37.26
C LYS A 118 -20.71 -2.56 -35.99
N SER A 119 -20.53 -3.88 -36.01
CA SER A 119 -19.93 -4.63 -34.89
C SER A 119 -18.53 -4.11 -34.55
N LEU A 120 -17.67 -3.89 -35.55
CA LEU A 120 -16.31 -3.42 -35.31
C LEU A 120 -16.27 -1.97 -34.77
N PHE A 121 -17.22 -1.14 -35.19
CA PHE A 121 -17.41 0.20 -34.63
C PHE A 121 -17.87 0.16 -33.16
N ALA A 122 -18.78 -0.75 -32.81
CA ALA A 122 -19.20 -0.95 -31.42
C ALA A 122 -18.03 -1.41 -30.53
N GLU A 123 -17.18 -2.31 -31.02
CA GLU A 123 -15.95 -2.74 -30.35
C GLU A 123 -14.93 -1.60 -30.19
N ALA A 124 -14.85 -0.68 -31.17
CA ALA A 124 -14.01 0.51 -31.07
C ALA A 124 -14.52 1.48 -29.97
N ILE A 125 -15.83 1.64 -29.83
CA ILE A 125 -16.43 2.41 -28.73
C ILE A 125 -16.07 1.78 -27.39
N HIS A 126 -16.15 0.44 -27.26
CA HIS A 126 -15.77 -0.25 -26.02
C HIS A 126 -14.31 0.04 -25.62
N SER A 127 -13.36 -0.12 -26.55
CA SER A 127 -11.94 0.20 -26.31
C SER A 127 -11.70 1.69 -25.98
N THR A 128 -12.57 2.57 -26.49
CA THR A 128 -12.55 3.99 -26.11
C THR A 128 -12.88 4.18 -24.63
N MET A 129 -13.84 3.42 -24.09
CA MET A 129 -14.18 3.48 -22.66
C MET A 129 -13.00 3.04 -21.80
N ASP A 130 -12.30 1.97 -22.19
CA ASP A 130 -11.08 1.51 -21.52
C ASP A 130 -9.97 2.56 -21.57
N THR A 131 -9.83 3.27 -22.70
CA THR A 131 -8.87 4.37 -22.83
C THR A 131 -9.23 5.55 -21.92
N VAL A 132 -10.52 5.88 -21.80
CA VAL A 132 -11.02 6.92 -20.89
C VAL A 132 -10.78 6.52 -19.43
N ASN A 133 -11.01 5.26 -19.06
CA ASN A 133 -10.70 4.73 -17.73
C ASN A 133 -9.21 4.93 -17.39
N GLN A 134 -8.31 4.61 -18.33
CA GLN A 134 -6.88 4.81 -18.12
C GLN A 134 -6.51 6.29 -18.00
N LEU A 135 -7.18 7.17 -18.74
CA LEU A 135 -6.99 8.62 -18.59
C LEU A 135 -7.43 9.12 -17.20
N ILE A 136 -8.53 8.58 -16.66
CA ILE A 136 -9.00 8.87 -15.29
C ILE A 136 -7.95 8.42 -14.26
N LEU A 137 -7.34 7.24 -14.44
CA LEU A 137 -6.26 6.78 -13.56
C LEU A 137 -5.02 7.66 -13.65
N LEU A 138 -4.57 8.02 -14.86
CA LEU A 138 -3.42 8.91 -15.08
C LEU A 138 -3.62 10.29 -14.46
N THR A 139 -4.80 10.88 -14.64
CA THR A 139 -5.13 12.16 -14.01
C THR A 139 -5.12 12.02 -12.49
N GLY A 140 -5.73 10.96 -11.95
CA GLY A 140 -5.69 10.69 -10.50
C GLY A 140 -4.28 10.55 -9.93
N ILE A 141 -3.38 9.86 -10.64
CA ILE A 141 -1.96 9.76 -10.31
C ILE A 141 -1.32 11.16 -10.28
N ARG A 142 -1.53 11.96 -11.34
CA ARG A 142 -0.95 13.31 -11.44
C ARG A 142 -1.47 14.25 -10.34
N PHE A 143 -2.76 14.21 -10.02
CA PHE A 143 -3.33 15.01 -8.94
C PHE A 143 -2.84 14.54 -7.57
N SER A 144 -2.63 13.24 -7.38
CA SER A 144 -2.16 12.70 -6.10
C SER A 144 -0.75 13.12 -5.69
N GLN A 145 0.07 13.51 -6.66
CA GLN A 145 1.45 13.99 -6.45
C GLN A 145 1.51 15.47 -6.08
N ARG A 146 0.38 16.17 -5.99
CA ARG A 146 0.35 17.57 -5.58
C ARG A 146 0.67 17.70 -4.09
N ASN A 147 1.45 18.73 -3.77
CA ASN A 147 1.78 19.08 -2.39
C ASN A 147 0.53 19.53 -1.61
N PRO A 148 0.52 19.37 -0.29
CA PRO A 148 -0.55 19.89 0.57
C PRO A 148 -0.76 21.40 0.44
N ASP A 149 -2.01 21.83 0.57
CA ASP A 149 -2.42 23.24 0.59
C ASP A 149 -3.35 23.52 1.79
N LEU A 150 -3.86 24.75 1.91
CA LEU A 150 -4.74 25.14 3.01
C LEU A 150 -6.09 24.40 3.00
N ASN A 151 -6.58 24.01 1.82
CA ASN A 151 -7.85 23.29 1.68
C ASN A 151 -7.67 21.78 1.98
N PHE A 152 -6.50 21.23 1.65
CA PHE A 152 -6.13 19.84 1.81
C PHE A 152 -4.79 19.76 2.57
N PRO A 153 -4.81 19.93 3.91
CA PRO A 153 -3.59 19.99 4.74
C PRO A 153 -2.80 18.67 4.77
N TYR A 154 -3.45 17.56 4.41
CA TYR A 154 -2.82 16.24 4.27
C TYR A 154 -2.43 15.90 2.83
N GLY A 155 -2.59 16.84 1.89
CA GLY A 155 -2.30 16.63 0.48
C GLY A 155 -3.35 15.80 -0.25
N TYR A 156 -2.99 15.40 -1.47
CA TYR A 156 -3.91 14.80 -2.44
C TYR A 156 -3.71 13.30 -2.64
N GLY A 157 -2.94 12.62 -1.78
CA GLY A 157 -2.61 11.20 -1.96
C GLY A 157 -3.83 10.28 -2.13
N ASN A 158 -4.95 10.60 -1.47
CA ASN A 158 -6.20 9.84 -1.57
C ASN A 158 -6.87 9.92 -2.94
N VAL A 159 -6.51 10.88 -3.79
CA VAL A 159 -7.09 11.04 -5.14
C VAL A 159 -6.86 9.79 -6.01
N ARG A 160 -5.78 9.02 -5.78
CA ARG A 160 -5.58 7.73 -6.49
C ARG A 160 -6.69 6.71 -6.18
N TYR A 161 -7.17 6.66 -4.94
CA TYR A 161 -8.28 5.78 -4.57
C TYR A 161 -9.60 6.31 -5.14
N VAL A 162 -9.78 7.63 -5.22
CA VAL A 162 -10.96 8.26 -5.85
C VAL A 162 -11.02 7.93 -7.34
N SER A 163 -9.94 8.13 -8.10
CA SER A 163 -9.91 7.82 -9.53
C SER A 163 -10.09 6.32 -9.80
N SER A 164 -9.51 5.47 -8.95
CA SER A 164 -9.69 4.02 -9.01
C SER A 164 -11.13 3.59 -8.71
N LEU A 165 -11.79 4.26 -7.77
CA LEU A 165 -13.21 4.03 -7.47
C LEU A 165 -14.11 4.45 -8.64
N ILE A 166 -13.86 5.62 -9.24
CA ILE A 166 -14.59 6.11 -10.42
C ILE A 166 -14.46 5.11 -11.57
N THR A 167 -13.24 4.61 -11.81
CA THR A 167 -12.98 3.60 -12.84
C THR A 167 -13.76 2.31 -12.56
N GLY A 168 -13.74 1.83 -11.32
CA GLY A 168 -14.55 0.67 -10.91
C GLY A 168 -16.05 0.87 -11.15
N CYS A 169 -16.59 2.04 -10.82
CA CYS A 169 -17.99 2.38 -11.12
C CYS A 169 -18.26 2.41 -12.63
N GLY A 170 -17.32 2.90 -13.43
CA GLY A 170 -17.38 2.90 -14.90
C GLY A 170 -17.45 1.49 -15.48
N ILE A 171 -16.55 0.59 -15.03
CA ILE A 171 -16.54 -0.83 -15.43
C ILE A 171 -17.85 -1.52 -15.03
N LEU A 172 -18.38 -1.23 -13.84
CA LEU A 172 -19.65 -1.80 -13.39
C LEU A 172 -20.83 -1.31 -14.25
N SER A 173 -20.89 -0.01 -14.53
CA SER A 173 -22.03 0.60 -15.21
C SER A 173 -22.02 0.29 -16.70
N PHE A 174 -20.89 0.52 -17.36
CA PHE A 174 -20.77 0.36 -18.81
C PHE A 174 -20.33 -1.04 -19.20
N GLY A 175 -19.29 -1.60 -18.56
CA GLY A 175 -18.82 -2.94 -18.87
C GLY A 175 -19.85 -4.01 -18.51
N CYS A 176 -20.14 -4.18 -17.21
CA CYS A 176 -21.11 -5.17 -16.76
C CYS A 176 -22.53 -4.87 -17.28
N GLY A 177 -22.96 -3.61 -17.24
CA GLY A 177 -24.30 -3.22 -17.69
C GLY A 177 -24.56 -3.50 -19.17
N LEU A 178 -23.64 -3.11 -20.07
CA LEU A 178 -23.81 -3.34 -21.51
C LEU A 178 -23.72 -4.82 -21.87
N SER A 179 -22.77 -5.58 -21.29
CA SER A 179 -22.67 -7.02 -21.55
C SER A 179 -23.91 -7.77 -21.06
N MET A 180 -24.43 -7.43 -19.88
CA MET A 180 -25.66 -8.03 -19.36
C MET A 180 -26.88 -7.67 -20.24
N TYR A 181 -27.00 -6.41 -20.65
CA TYR A 181 -28.05 -5.96 -21.54
C TYR A 181 -28.00 -6.68 -22.90
N HIS A 182 -26.83 -6.79 -23.50
CA HIS A 182 -26.66 -7.45 -24.80
C HIS A 182 -27.01 -8.94 -24.71
N GLY A 183 -26.52 -9.63 -23.69
CA GLY A 183 -26.82 -11.05 -23.48
C GLY A 183 -28.30 -11.33 -23.19
N ILE A 184 -28.94 -10.55 -22.31
CA ILE A 184 -30.37 -10.75 -22.00
C ILE A 184 -31.26 -10.37 -23.20
N SER A 185 -30.98 -9.22 -23.84
CA SER A 185 -31.76 -8.78 -24.99
C SER A 185 -31.63 -9.73 -26.17
N GLY A 186 -30.43 -10.29 -26.40
CA GLY A 186 -30.18 -11.28 -27.44
C GLY A 186 -30.96 -12.59 -27.24
N LEU A 187 -31.13 -13.03 -25.98
CA LEU A 187 -31.97 -14.19 -25.65
C LEU A 187 -33.47 -13.93 -25.86
N LEU A 188 -33.93 -12.70 -25.61
CA LEU A 188 -35.35 -12.34 -25.68
C LEU A 188 -35.82 -12.03 -27.12
N HIS A 189 -35.01 -11.33 -27.91
CA HIS A 189 -35.43 -10.79 -29.20
C HIS A 189 -34.85 -11.52 -30.41
N GLY A 190 -33.92 -12.46 -30.22
CA GLY A 190 -33.27 -13.20 -31.31
C GLY A 190 -32.41 -12.28 -32.18
N GLY A 191 -31.10 -12.25 -31.92
CA GLY A 191 -30.16 -11.43 -32.70
C GLY A 191 -29.80 -12.08 -34.05
N ALA A 192 -29.78 -11.26 -35.11
CA ALA A 192 -29.22 -11.66 -36.41
C ALA A 192 -27.70 -11.85 -36.31
N LEU A 193 -27.19 -12.93 -36.90
CA LEU A 193 -25.76 -13.20 -37.00
C LEU A 193 -25.12 -12.17 -37.94
N GLU A 194 -24.42 -11.16 -37.40
CA GLU A 194 -23.55 -10.30 -38.21
C GLU A 194 -22.34 -11.10 -38.71
N PRO A 195 -21.61 -10.64 -39.74
CA PRO A 195 -20.44 -11.34 -40.26
C PRO A 195 -19.36 -11.53 -39.18
N LEU A 196 -19.21 -12.77 -38.68
CA LEU A 196 -18.30 -13.14 -37.58
C LEU A 196 -16.81 -12.81 -37.85
N THR A 197 -16.41 -12.65 -39.11
CA THR A 197 -15.00 -12.40 -39.50
C THR A 197 -14.42 -11.15 -38.85
N TYR A 198 -15.19 -10.06 -38.76
CA TYR A 198 -14.72 -8.81 -38.15
C TYR A 198 -14.68 -8.88 -36.63
N ALA A 199 -15.55 -9.68 -36.01
CA ALA A 199 -15.52 -9.94 -34.58
C ALA A 199 -14.24 -10.70 -34.19
N TYR A 200 -13.84 -11.72 -34.95
CA TYR A 200 -12.56 -12.41 -34.71
C TYR A 200 -11.35 -11.49 -34.82
N TYR A 201 -11.35 -10.58 -35.80
CA TYR A 201 -10.29 -9.58 -35.94
C TYR A 201 -10.23 -8.64 -34.73
N ALA A 202 -11.38 -8.12 -34.27
CA ALA A 202 -11.46 -7.26 -33.10
C ALA A 202 -10.93 -7.97 -31.84
N LEU A 203 -11.38 -9.20 -31.61
CA LEU A 203 -10.97 -10.01 -30.46
C LEU A 203 -9.47 -10.34 -30.49
N PHE A 204 -8.93 -10.64 -31.67
CA PHE A 204 -7.49 -10.90 -31.82
C PHE A 204 -6.65 -9.66 -31.52
N MET A 205 -7.05 -8.49 -32.02
CA MET A 205 -6.37 -7.22 -31.72
C MET A 205 -6.41 -6.91 -30.23
N SER A 206 -7.59 -7.06 -29.60
CA SER A 206 -7.74 -6.87 -28.15
C SER A 206 -6.86 -7.83 -27.36
N LEU A 207 -6.78 -9.10 -27.76
CA LEU A 207 -5.91 -10.07 -27.10
C LEU A 207 -4.44 -9.66 -27.13
N LEU A 208 -3.96 -9.11 -28.25
CA LEU A 208 -2.56 -8.66 -28.38
C LEU A 208 -2.27 -7.44 -27.50
N PHE A 209 -3.11 -6.40 -27.58
CA PHE A 209 -2.89 -5.16 -26.84
C PHE A 209 -3.14 -5.33 -25.34
N GLN A 210 -4.30 -5.88 -24.96
CA GLN A 210 -4.64 -6.12 -23.55
C GLN A 210 -3.72 -7.18 -22.95
N GLY A 211 -3.38 -8.25 -23.68
CA GLY A 211 -2.41 -9.24 -23.24
C GLY A 211 -1.04 -8.63 -22.93
N SER A 212 -0.55 -7.74 -23.79
CA SER A 212 0.70 -7.01 -23.55
C SER A 212 0.62 -6.10 -22.31
N SER A 213 -0.52 -5.46 -22.10
CA SER A 213 -0.78 -4.63 -20.92
C SER A 213 -0.79 -5.45 -19.63
N VAL A 214 -1.55 -6.57 -19.60
CA VAL A 214 -1.59 -7.52 -18.48
C VAL A 214 -0.19 -8.02 -18.13
N ILE A 215 0.61 -8.43 -19.12
CA ILE A 215 1.96 -8.94 -18.87
C ILE A 215 2.82 -7.87 -18.18
N THR A 216 2.71 -6.62 -18.62
CA THR A 216 3.46 -5.49 -18.07
C THR A 216 3.01 -5.19 -16.63
N ALA A 217 1.71 -5.11 -16.39
CA ALA A 217 1.13 -4.88 -15.06
C ALA A 217 1.44 -6.03 -14.09
N PHE A 218 1.33 -7.27 -14.55
CA PHE A 218 1.60 -8.47 -13.75
C PHE A 218 3.08 -8.55 -13.34
N ARG A 219 4.00 -8.26 -14.25
CA ARG A 219 5.45 -8.23 -13.96
C ARG A 219 5.78 -7.20 -12.88
N GLU A 220 5.19 -6.01 -12.98
CA GLU A 220 5.42 -4.95 -11.99
C GLU A 220 4.78 -5.29 -10.63
N ALA A 221 3.54 -5.79 -10.62
CA ALA A 221 2.87 -6.22 -9.40
C ALA A 221 3.64 -7.35 -8.70
N ARG A 222 4.17 -8.32 -9.47
CA ARG A 222 5.02 -9.41 -8.94
C ARG A 222 6.33 -8.88 -8.37
N ARG A 223 6.97 -7.91 -9.03
CA ARG A 223 8.19 -7.26 -8.55
C ARG A 223 7.94 -6.54 -7.22
N LYS A 224 6.86 -5.76 -7.12
CA LYS A 224 6.48 -5.06 -5.88
C LYS A 224 6.10 -6.04 -4.76
N ALA A 225 5.36 -7.10 -5.07
CA ALA A 225 5.01 -8.14 -4.10
C ALA A 225 6.27 -8.86 -3.55
N ALA A 226 7.22 -9.18 -4.42
CA ALA A 226 8.49 -9.80 -4.02
C ALA A 226 9.34 -8.86 -3.15
N ALA A 227 9.41 -7.57 -3.48
CA ALA A 227 10.09 -6.57 -2.66
C ALA A 227 9.47 -6.43 -1.25
N ALA A 228 8.14 -6.53 -1.16
CA ALA A 228 7.41 -6.52 0.10
C ALA A 228 7.37 -7.88 0.82
N ARG A 229 7.98 -8.95 0.25
CA ARG A 229 7.95 -10.33 0.76
C ARG A 229 6.54 -10.85 1.05
N ILE A 230 5.58 -10.51 0.20
CA ILE A 230 4.20 -11.01 0.28
C ILE A 230 3.80 -11.72 -1.02
N SER A 231 2.80 -12.60 -0.95
CA SER A 231 2.24 -13.22 -2.16
C SER A 231 1.51 -12.19 -3.01
N LEU A 232 1.45 -12.42 -4.33
CA LEU A 232 0.78 -11.54 -5.29
C LEU A 232 -0.70 -11.32 -4.93
N VAL A 233 -1.39 -12.40 -4.53
CA VAL A 233 -2.82 -12.33 -4.13
C VAL A 233 -3.00 -11.42 -2.92
N ASN A 234 -2.10 -11.50 -1.93
CA ASN A 234 -2.14 -10.61 -0.77
C ASN A 234 -1.80 -9.18 -1.17
N TYR A 235 -0.84 -8.96 -2.06
CA TYR A 235 -0.50 -7.63 -2.58
C TYR A 235 -1.73 -6.96 -3.23
N VAL A 236 -2.42 -7.67 -4.13
CA VAL A 236 -3.64 -7.17 -4.79
C VAL A 236 -4.76 -6.94 -3.76
N ARG A 237 -4.96 -7.83 -2.79
CA ARG A 237 -5.95 -7.64 -1.71
C ARG A 237 -5.67 -6.44 -0.82
N THR A 238 -4.40 -6.13 -0.55
CA THR A 238 -4.02 -5.01 0.31
C THR A 238 -4.17 -3.64 -0.37
N THR A 239 -4.35 -3.59 -1.69
CA THR A 239 -4.50 -2.33 -2.47
C THR A 239 -3.42 -1.31 -2.12
N ALA A 240 -2.17 -1.77 -2.03
CA ALA A 240 -1.03 -0.91 -1.72
C ALA A 240 -0.82 0.16 -2.81
N ASP A 241 -1.12 -0.17 -4.07
CA ASP A 241 -1.11 0.76 -5.19
C ASP A 241 -2.43 0.62 -5.96
N PRO A 242 -3.41 1.51 -5.72
CA PRO A 242 -4.77 1.34 -6.24
C PRO A 242 -4.80 1.42 -7.76
N SER A 243 -4.02 2.32 -8.37
CA SER A 243 -3.99 2.50 -9.82
C SER A 243 -3.42 1.27 -10.53
N LEU A 244 -2.29 0.72 -10.04
CA LEU A 244 -1.73 -0.52 -10.60
C LEU A 244 -2.70 -1.71 -10.46
N ASN A 245 -3.38 -1.81 -9.31
CA ASN A 245 -4.33 -2.88 -9.08
C ASN A 245 -5.55 -2.80 -10.00
N VAL A 246 -6.06 -1.60 -10.29
CA VAL A 246 -7.16 -1.44 -11.25
C VAL A 246 -6.72 -1.91 -12.62
N VAL A 247 -5.59 -1.40 -13.15
CA VAL A 247 -5.07 -1.82 -14.47
C VAL A 247 -4.89 -3.33 -14.56
N LEU A 248 -4.26 -3.93 -13.54
CA LEU A 248 -4.04 -5.38 -13.51
C LEU A 248 -5.36 -6.17 -13.54
N LEU A 249 -6.34 -5.77 -12.73
CA LEU A 249 -7.61 -6.48 -12.60
C LEU A 249 -8.50 -6.28 -13.82
N GLU A 250 -8.60 -5.07 -14.33
CA GLU A 250 -9.35 -4.68 -15.53
C GLU A 250 -8.80 -5.42 -16.76
N ASP A 251 -7.50 -5.29 -17.04
CA ASP A 251 -6.90 -5.91 -18.22
C ASP A 251 -6.94 -7.46 -18.12
N SER A 252 -6.80 -8.02 -16.92
CA SER A 252 -6.93 -9.49 -16.73
C SER A 252 -8.36 -9.96 -16.96
N ALA A 253 -9.35 -9.18 -16.52
CA ALA A 253 -10.76 -9.44 -16.78
C ALA A 253 -11.06 -9.31 -18.28
N ALA A 254 -10.47 -8.33 -18.96
CA ALA A 254 -10.62 -8.12 -20.38
C ALA A 254 -10.05 -9.29 -21.20
N VAL A 255 -8.81 -9.73 -20.92
CA VAL A 255 -8.21 -10.91 -21.60
C VAL A 255 -9.02 -12.18 -21.35
N THR A 256 -9.50 -12.38 -20.13
CA THR A 256 -10.38 -13.51 -19.80
C THR A 256 -11.72 -13.39 -20.54
N GLY A 257 -12.28 -12.19 -20.61
CA GLY A 257 -13.50 -11.88 -21.35
C GLY A 257 -13.35 -12.14 -22.86
N VAL A 258 -12.22 -11.75 -23.46
CA VAL A 258 -11.88 -12.05 -24.85
C VAL A 258 -11.81 -13.56 -25.09
N ALA A 259 -11.23 -14.34 -24.17
CA ALA A 259 -11.21 -15.79 -24.28
C ALA A 259 -12.63 -16.41 -24.20
N ILE A 260 -13.50 -15.88 -23.32
CA ILE A 260 -14.91 -16.28 -23.23
C ILE A 260 -15.64 -15.92 -24.53
N ALA A 261 -15.46 -14.69 -25.04
CA ALA A 261 -16.08 -14.21 -26.27
C ALA A 261 -15.63 -15.04 -27.49
N LEU A 262 -14.34 -15.31 -27.64
CA LEU A 262 -13.82 -16.16 -28.71
C LEU A 262 -14.45 -17.56 -28.67
N SER A 263 -14.57 -18.14 -27.47
CA SER A 263 -15.20 -19.45 -27.29
C SER A 263 -16.69 -19.39 -27.65
N ALA A 264 -17.41 -18.37 -27.19
CA ALA A 264 -18.84 -18.19 -27.42
C ALA A 264 -19.17 -17.94 -28.91
N VAL A 265 -18.42 -17.06 -29.58
CA VAL A 265 -18.55 -16.76 -31.00
C VAL A 265 -18.21 -17.98 -31.85
N SER A 266 -17.15 -18.72 -31.50
CA SER A 266 -16.80 -19.97 -32.20
C SER A 266 -17.91 -21.01 -32.08
N LEU A 267 -18.49 -21.16 -30.88
CA LEU A 267 -19.59 -22.08 -30.64
C LEU A 267 -20.86 -21.66 -31.40
N SER A 268 -21.17 -20.36 -31.40
CA SER A 268 -22.27 -19.77 -32.18
C SER A 268 -22.13 -20.06 -33.68
N SER A 269 -20.92 -19.97 -34.24
CA SER A 269 -20.63 -20.32 -35.64
C SER A 269 -20.88 -21.78 -35.98
N ILE A 270 -20.60 -22.70 -35.05
CA ILE A 270 -20.74 -24.14 -35.26
C ILE A 270 -22.21 -24.55 -35.15
N PHE A 271 -22.92 -24.05 -34.13
CA PHE A 271 -24.32 -24.38 -33.88
C PHE A 271 -25.31 -23.56 -34.71
N GLN A 272 -24.83 -22.54 -35.46
CA GLN A 272 -25.68 -21.61 -36.22
C GLN A 272 -26.80 -21.01 -35.38
N SER A 273 -26.49 -20.69 -34.12
CA SER A 273 -27.43 -20.21 -33.12
C SER A 273 -26.79 -19.10 -32.31
N SER A 274 -27.52 -18.00 -32.07
CA SER A 274 -27.04 -16.85 -31.30
C SER A 274 -27.00 -17.09 -29.78
N ILE A 275 -27.51 -18.23 -29.30
CA ILE A 275 -27.61 -18.55 -27.86
C ILE A 275 -26.23 -18.59 -27.17
N PRO A 276 -25.19 -19.27 -27.70
CA PRO A 276 -23.88 -19.33 -27.06
C PRO A 276 -23.24 -17.95 -26.89
N ASP A 277 -23.42 -17.06 -27.87
CA ASP A 277 -22.91 -15.68 -27.83
C ASP A 277 -23.60 -14.87 -26.73
N CYS A 278 -24.93 -14.98 -26.62
CA CYS A 278 -25.69 -14.33 -25.55
C CYS A 278 -25.27 -14.82 -24.16
N CYS A 279 -25.08 -16.13 -23.99
CA CYS A 279 -24.55 -16.72 -22.75
C CYS A 279 -23.13 -16.22 -22.45
N GLY A 280 -22.27 -16.13 -23.46
CA GLY A 280 -20.94 -15.55 -23.35
C GLY A 280 -20.97 -14.10 -22.85
N SER A 281 -21.86 -13.29 -23.41
CA SER A 281 -22.05 -11.89 -23.00
C SER A 281 -22.50 -11.76 -21.53
N ILE A 282 -23.43 -12.61 -21.07
CA ILE A 282 -23.85 -12.65 -19.65
C ILE A 282 -22.67 -13.05 -18.75
N LEU A 283 -21.89 -14.07 -19.13
CA LEU A 283 -20.71 -14.51 -18.37
C LEU A 283 -19.66 -13.41 -18.25
N ILE A 284 -19.40 -12.67 -19.33
CA ILE A 284 -18.51 -11.50 -19.33
C ILE A 284 -19.07 -10.41 -18.40
N GLY A 285 -20.38 -10.15 -18.44
CA GLY A 285 -21.04 -9.22 -17.53
C GLY A 285 -20.82 -9.60 -16.06
N CYS A 286 -21.03 -10.87 -15.69
CA CYS A 286 -20.78 -11.37 -14.34
C CYS A 286 -19.30 -11.25 -13.92
N LEU A 287 -18.37 -11.53 -14.84
CA LEU A 287 -16.94 -11.38 -14.61
C LEU A 287 -16.57 -9.92 -14.31
N LEU A 288 -16.98 -8.99 -15.17
CA LEU A 288 -16.73 -7.56 -15.00
C LEU A 288 -17.40 -7.02 -13.74
N GLY A 289 -18.64 -7.42 -13.45
CA GLY A 289 -19.35 -7.03 -12.23
C GLY A 289 -18.65 -7.49 -10.96
N THR A 290 -18.07 -8.69 -10.96
CA THR A 290 -17.31 -9.22 -9.82
C THR A 290 -16.02 -8.44 -9.60
N VAL A 291 -15.26 -8.20 -10.66
CA VAL A 291 -14.01 -7.44 -10.61
C VAL A 291 -14.25 -5.98 -10.21
N ALA A 292 -15.25 -5.33 -10.80
CA ALA A 292 -15.64 -3.97 -10.46
C ALA A 292 -16.11 -3.86 -9.01
N SER A 293 -16.94 -4.79 -8.53
CA SER A 293 -17.38 -4.82 -7.12
C SER A 293 -16.20 -4.99 -6.15
N PHE A 294 -15.21 -5.81 -6.52
CA PHE A 294 -13.98 -5.93 -5.75
C PHE A 294 -13.21 -4.61 -5.69
N ILE A 295 -12.97 -3.96 -6.84
CA ILE A 295 -12.28 -2.67 -6.95
C ILE A 295 -13.02 -1.58 -6.14
N ILE A 296 -14.34 -1.50 -6.27
CA ILE A 296 -15.16 -0.50 -5.57
C ILE A 296 -15.04 -0.69 -4.07
N ARG A 297 -15.26 -1.92 -3.57
CA ARG A 297 -15.24 -2.21 -2.14
C ARG A 297 -13.86 -1.97 -1.52
N THR A 298 -12.78 -2.35 -2.20
CA THR A 298 -11.43 -2.12 -1.68
C THR A 298 -11.11 -0.63 -1.64
N ASN A 299 -11.30 0.10 -2.73
CA ASN A 299 -11.00 1.54 -2.77
C ASN A 299 -11.87 2.36 -1.82
N ALA A 300 -13.16 2.02 -1.68
CA ALA A 300 -14.06 2.65 -0.71
C ALA A 300 -13.55 2.46 0.73
N ALA A 301 -13.08 1.26 1.09
CA ALA A 301 -12.52 1.00 2.41
C ALA A 301 -11.26 1.83 2.71
N HIS A 302 -10.43 2.11 1.69
CA HIS A 302 -9.27 2.98 1.82
C HIS A 302 -9.67 4.46 1.96
N LEU A 303 -10.69 4.92 1.23
CA LEU A 303 -11.22 6.28 1.34
C LEU A 303 -11.87 6.57 2.70
N VAL A 304 -12.52 5.59 3.31
CA VAL A 304 -13.08 5.70 4.67
C VAL A 304 -11.98 5.82 5.74
N GLY A 305 -10.74 5.43 5.42
CA GLY A 305 -9.59 5.55 6.33
C GLY A 305 -9.28 4.25 7.06
N ARG A 306 -8.79 3.26 6.31
CA ARG A 306 -8.37 1.97 6.86
C ARG A 306 -7.19 2.15 7.83
N SER A 307 -7.29 1.52 9.01
CA SER A 307 -6.24 1.59 10.02
C SER A 307 -4.96 0.90 9.55
N LEU A 308 -3.81 1.40 10.01
CA LEU A 308 -2.52 0.75 9.81
C LEU A 308 -2.50 -0.65 10.44
N PRO A 309 -1.69 -1.59 9.91
CA PRO A 309 -1.54 -2.91 10.50
C PRO A 309 -1.19 -2.84 11.99
N LYS A 310 -1.92 -3.58 12.84
CA LYS A 310 -1.73 -3.56 14.31
C LYS A 310 -0.27 -3.71 14.71
N ARG A 311 0.48 -4.61 14.08
CA ARG A 311 1.91 -4.81 14.33
C ARG A 311 2.75 -3.52 14.26
N ILE A 312 2.44 -2.62 13.33
CA ILE A 312 3.14 -1.33 13.19
C ILE A 312 2.71 -0.38 14.31
N THR A 313 1.39 -0.29 14.54
CA THR A 313 0.83 0.54 15.62
C THR A 313 1.38 0.11 16.98
N ASP A 314 1.40 -1.19 17.27
CA ASP A 314 1.88 -1.78 18.51
C ASP A 314 3.39 -1.56 18.70
N ASP A 315 4.20 -1.63 17.63
CA ASP A 315 5.64 -1.30 17.69
C ASP A 315 5.87 0.18 18.01
N ILE A 316 5.08 1.10 17.44
CA ILE A 316 5.15 2.53 17.76
C ILE A 316 4.74 2.76 19.23
N VAL A 317 3.63 2.18 19.67
CA VAL A 317 3.13 2.30 21.05
C VAL A 317 4.15 1.73 22.03
N CYS A 318 4.70 0.55 21.77
CA CYS A 318 5.72 -0.06 22.61
C CYS A 318 6.97 0.83 22.72
N ARG A 319 7.40 1.49 21.64
CA ARG A 319 8.54 2.43 21.70
C ARG A 319 8.23 3.69 22.50
N LEU A 320 7.00 4.20 22.41
CA LEU A 320 6.56 5.34 23.21
C LEU A 320 6.48 4.98 24.70
N GLU A 321 5.89 3.84 25.05
CA GLU A 321 5.78 3.35 26.43
C GLU A 321 7.13 3.01 27.07
N ASN A 322 8.14 2.67 26.27
CA ASN A 322 9.50 2.43 26.76
C ASN A 322 10.27 3.72 27.08
N ASP A 323 9.75 4.91 26.74
CA ASP A 323 10.38 6.18 27.10
C ASP A 323 10.06 6.53 28.57
N PRO A 324 11.07 6.75 29.43
CA PRO A 324 10.85 7.06 30.85
C PRO A 324 10.11 8.38 31.09
N MET A 325 9.95 9.24 30.09
CA MET A 325 9.20 10.49 30.19
C MET A 325 7.69 10.29 29.96
N ILE A 326 7.30 9.16 29.36
CA ILE A 326 5.91 8.84 29.01
C ILE A 326 5.36 7.86 30.06
N ARG A 327 4.28 8.25 30.74
CA ARG A 327 3.60 7.43 31.74
C ARG A 327 2.62 6.45 31.10
N SER A 328 1.88 6.90 30.10
CA SER A 328 0.92 6.07 29.35
C SER A 328 0.58 6.67 27.99
N VAL A 329 0.10 5.82 27.08
CA VAL A 329 -0.35 6.17 25.73
C VAL A 329 -1.84 5.86 25.58
N HIS A 330 -2.62 6.83 25.13
CA HIS A 330 -4.08 6.78 24.99
C HIS A 330 -4.54 7.25 23.59
N ASP A 331 -5.82 7.04 23.25
CA ASP A 331 -6.47 7.43 21.97
C ASP A 331 -5.62 7.21 20.71
N VAL A 332 -5.02 6.02 20.56
CA VAL A 332 -4.15 5.72 19.42
C VAL A 332 -4.99 5.54 18.16
N LYS A 333 -4.78 6.44 17.19
CA LYS A 333 -5.42 6.43 15.87
C LYS A 333 -4.34 6.46 14.79
N ALA A 334 -4.21 5.34 14.08
CA ALA A 334 -3.25 5.18 13.00
C ALA A 334 -4.00 4.84 11.71
N THR A 335 -3.90 5.70 10.69
CA THR A 335 -4.58 5.53 9.39
C THR A 335 -3.64 5.78 8.22
N ALA A 336 -3.88 5.11 7.09
CA ALA A 336 -3.15 5.35 5.85
C ALA A 336 -3.72 6.56 5.12
N LEU A 337 -2.84 7.41 4.56
CA LEU A 337 -3.18 8.56 3.73
C LEU A 337 -2.51 8.38 2.36
N GLY A 338 -3.28 8.01 1.35
CA GLY A 338 -2.71 7.68 0.03
C GLY A 338 -1.89 6.39 0.04
N VAL A 339 -0.85 6.36 -0.81
CA VAL A 339 0.06 5.21 -0.98
C VAL A 339 1.32 5.37 -0.12
N GLU A 340 1.75 6.59 0.18
CA GLU A 340 3.06 6.87 0.78
C GLU A 340 3.00 7.50 2.17
N GLN A 341 1.84 7.99 2.59
CA GLN A 341 1.72 8.70 3.86
C GLN A 341 0.86 7.91 4.84
N SER A 342 1.16 8.08 6.11
CA SER A 342 0.35 7.56 7.20
C SER A 342 0.24 8.62 8.27
N ARG A 343 -0.91 8.65 8.94
CA ARG A 343 -1.16 9.53 10.07
C ARG A 343 -1.25 8.69 11.32
N PHE A 344 -0.38 9.00 12.27
CA PHE A 344 -0.43 8.48 13.62
C PHE A 344 -0.78 9.63 14.56
N LYS A 345 -1.85 9.46 15.34
CA LYS A 345 -2.24 10.34 16.44
C LYS A 345 -2.30 9.47 17.70
N ALA A 346 -1.72 9.96 18.78
CA ALA A 346 -1.90 9.39 20.11
C ALA A 346 -1.93 10.53 21.14
N GLU A 347 -2.63 10.30 22.24
CA GLU A 347 -2.60 11.14 23.43
C GLU A 347 -1.58 10.55 24.41
N LEU A 348 -0.68 11.37 24.92
CA LEU A 348 0.43 10.93 25.76
C LEU A 348 0.25 11.55 27.15
N ASP A 349 0.26 10.72 28.19
CA ASP A 349 0.41 11.18 29.56
C ASP A 349 1.90 11.19 29.91
N PHE A 350 2.38 12.32 30.40
CA PHE A 350 3.80 12.54 30.68
C PHE A 350 4.08 12.50 32.18
N ASP A 351 5.17 11.86 32.57
CA ASP A 351 5.63 11.93 33.96
C ASP A 351 6.31 13.28 34.22
N GLY A 352 5.56 14.19 34.85
CA GLY A 352 6.06 15.51 35.24
C GLY A 352 7.34 15.44 36.08
N ARG A 353 7.51 14.42 36.94
CA ARG A 353 8.73 14.29 37.76
C ARG A 353 9.93 13.95 36.88
N ALA A 354 9.77 13.06 35.91
CA ALA A 354 10.82 12.70 34.97
C ALA A 354 11.23 13.88 34.07
N ILE A 355 10.25 14.67 33.60
CA ILE A 355 10.50 15.89 32.83
C ILE A 355 11.25 16.92 33.68
N THR A 356 10.75 17.24 34.87
CA THR A 356 11.38 18.23 35.76
C THR A 356 12.80 17.81 36.15
N ASN A 357 13.02 16.55 36.51
CA ASN A 357 14.36 16.04 36.82
C ASN A 357 15.31 16.19 35.64
N LYS A 358 14.86 15.88 34.41
CA LYS A 358 15.69 16.05 33.21
C LYS A 358 15.99 17.52 32.93
N TYR A 359 15.00 18.41 33.03
CA TYR A 359 15.18 19.85 32.86
C TYR A 359 16.15 20.44 33.89
N ILE A 360 16.03 20.07 35.17
CA ILE A 360 16.96 20.50 36.21
C ILE A 360 18.38 19.99 35.91
N THR A 361 18.52 18.75 35.44
CA THR A 361 19.83 18.15 35.14
C THR A 361 20.48 18.79 33.91
N GLU A 362 19.71 19.19 32.90
CA GLU A 362 20.20 19.73 31.63
C GLU A 362 20.33 21.26 31.63
N SER A 363 19.38 21.98 32.21
CA SER A 363 19.32 23.45 32.18
C SER A 363 19.99 24.13 33.37
N CYS A 364 20.17 23.42 34.48
CA CYS A 364 20.58 24.03 35.72
C CYS A 364 22.03 23.69 36.08
N TYR A 365 22.90 24.67 35.83
CA TYR A 365 24.14 24.94 36.56
C TYR A 365 23.85 25.25 38.06
N ILE A 366 22.97 24.49 38.73
CA ILE A 366 22.61 24.75 40.15
C ILE A 366 23.82 24.65 41.07
N GLN A 367 24.82 23.83 40.72
CA GLN A 367 26.08 23.79 41.46
C GLN A 367 26.84 25.14 41.42
N ALA A 368 26.67 25.97 40.39
CA ALA A 368 27.30 27.29 40.35
C ALA A 368 26.48 28.38 41.07
N MET A 369 25.15 28.24 41.18
CA MET A 369 24.31 29.23 41.89
C MET A 369 24.17 28.97 43.39
N ILE A 370 24.46 27.75 43.88
CA ILE A 370 24.52 27.46 45.33
C ILE A 370 25.92 27.78 45.92
N GLN A 371 26.92 28.04 45.06
CA GLN A 371 28.29 28.39 45.46
C GLN A 371 28.64 29.89 45.31
N ALA A 372 27.68 30.73 44.94
CA ALA A 372 27.79 32.20 45.02
C ALA A 372 26.90 32.69 46.17
#